data_AF-A0A7Z0ENF1-F1
#
_entry.id   AF-A0A7Z0ENF1-F1
#
_cell.length_a   1.000
_cell.length_b   1.000
_cell.length_c   1.000
_cell.angle_alpha   90.00
_cell.angle_beta   90.00
_cell.angle_gamma   90.00
#
_symmetry.space_group_name_H-M   'P 1'
#
loop_
_entity.id
_entity.type
_entity.pdbx_description
1 polymer ?
#
loop_
_entity_poly.entity_id
_entity_poly.type
_entity_poly.pdbx_seq_one_letter_code
_entity_poly.pdbx_strand_id
1 'polypeptide(L)'
;MSITDPTGAVIAWASSGQVGFKGSRKSTPYAAQMAAEAAARRAQEHGVRKVDVFVKGPGSGRETAIRSLQATGLEVGSIQDVTPVPHNGCRPPKRRRV
;
A
#
# COMPACT_ATOMS: atom_id res chain seq x y z
N MET A 1 3.64 -1.20 -1.74
CA MET A 1 2.39 -1.94 -1.95
C MET A 1 2.73 -3.27 -2.59
N SER A 2 2.06 -4.34 -2.16
CA SER A 2 2.24 -5.69 -2.68
C SER A 2 0.87 -6.29 -2.94
N ILE A 3 0.74 -7.04 -4.02
CA ILE A 3 -0.44 -7.82 -4.39
C ILE A 3 -0.01 -9.28 -4.32
N THR A 4 -0.77 -10.06 -3.55
CA THR A 4 -0.52 -11.46 -3.30
C THR A 4 -1.71 -12.29 -3.77
N ASP A 5 -1.48 -13.59 -3.94
CA ASP A 5 -2.56 -14.55 -4.00
C ASP A 5 -3.16 -14.79 -2.59
N PRO A 6 -4.27 -15.56 -2.48
CA PRO A 6 -4.87 -15.90 -1.19
C PRO A 6 -3.99 -16.76 -0.27
N THR A 7 -2.97 -17.43 -0.81
CA THR A 7 -2.00 -18.22 -0.03
C THR A 7 -0.86 -17.38 0.53
N GLY A 8 -0.77 -16.11 0.10
CA GLY A 8 0.25 -15.15 0.51
C GLY A 8 1.46 -15.09 -0.43
N ALA A 9 1.46 -15.78 -1.57
CA ALA A 9 2.53 -15.67 -2.55
C ALA A 9 2.45 -14.33 -3.29
N VAL A 10 3.58 -13.64 -3.41
CA VAL A 10 3.64 -12.31 -4.03
C VAL A 10 3.56 -12.43 -5.55
N ILE A 11 2.54 -11.82 -6.14
CA ILE A 11 2.37 -11.72 -7.60
C ILE A 11 3.08 -10.48 -8.12
N ALA A 12 2.83 -9.34 -7.50
CA ALA A 12 3.41 -8.07 -7.91
C ALA A 12 3.66 -7.18 -6.70
N TRP A 13 4.67 -6.32 -6.80
CA TRP A 13 4.95 -5.31 -5.80
C TRP A 13 5.54 -4.07 -6.44
N ALA A 14 5.32 -2.92 -5.80
CA ALA A 14 5.96 -1.68 -6.12
C ALA A 14 6.04 -0.76 -4.90
N SER A 15 6.98 0.16 -4.91
CA SER A 15 7.17 1.15 -3.85
C SER A 15 7.35 2.54 -4.43
N SER A 16 7.08 3.58 -3.64
CA SER A 16 7.34 4.97 -4.02
C SER A 16 8.81 5.22 -4.41
N GLY A 17 9.75 4.45 -3.84
CA GLY A 17 11.15 4.49 -4.24
C GLY A 17 11.41 3.87 -5.62
N GLN A 18 10.72 2.78 -5.97
CA GLN A 18 10.88 2.12 -7.27
C GLN A 18 10.34 2.97 -8.42
N VAL A 19 9.28 3.75 -8.19
CA VAL A 19 8.73 4.71 -9.17
C VAL A 19 9.48 6.05 -9.17
N GLY A 20 10.68 6.12 -8.59
CA GLY A 20 11.61 7.24 -8.75
C GLY A 20 11.54 8.35 -7.70
N PHE A 21 10.64 8.28 -6.70
CA PHE A 21 10.61 9.28 -5.64
C PHE A 21 11.73 9.08 -4.62
N LYS A 22 12.35 10.17 -4.17
CA LYS A 22 13.46 10.19 -3.19
C LYS A 22 13.20 11.18 -2.05
N GLY A 23 13.76 10.89 -0.87
CA GLY A 23 13.66 11.75 0.31
C GLY A 23 12.22 12.03 0.74
N SER A 24 11.94 13.27 1.13
CA SER A 24 10.62 13.75 1.56
C SER A 24 9.51 13.53 0.52
N ARG A 25 9.85 13.49 -0.78
CA ARG A 25 8.88 13.26 -1.86
C ARG A 25 8.26 11.86 -1.82
N LYS A 26 8.91 10.88 -1.16
CA LYS A 26 8.36 9.53 -0.96
C LYS A 26 7.13 9.49 -0.05
N SER A 27 6.97 10.47 0.83
CA SER A 27 5.91 10.54 1.85
C SER A 27 4.65 11.28 1.35
N THR A 28 4.56 11.52 0.05
CA THR A 28 3.43 12.24 -0.56
C THR A 28 2.34 11.27 -1.02
N PRO A 29 1.06 11.68 -1.00
CA PRO A 29 -0.03 10.84 -1.52
C PRO A 29 0.14 10.50 -3.01
N TYR A 30 0.70 11.42 -3.80
CA TYR A 30 0.98 11.21 -5.21
C TYR A 30 2.00 10.09 -5.44
N ALA A 31 3.06 10.03 -4.63
CA ALA A 31 4.02 8.93 -4.70
C ALA A 31 3.40 7.57 -4.35
N ALA A 32 2.40 7.56 -3.46
CA ALA A 32 1.65 6.35 -3.13
C ALA A 32 0.71 5.92 -4.28
N GLN A 33 0.06 6.87 -4.96
CA GLN A 33 -0.73 6.62 -6.16
C GLN A 33 0.11 5.93 -7.25
N MET A 34 1.23 6.54 -7.63
CA MET A 34 2.12 6.00 -8.66
C MET A 34 2.63 4.60 -8.32
N ALA A 35 2.92 4.34 -7.04
CA ALA A 35 3.32 3.01 -6.59
C ALA A 35 2.17 2.00 -6.66
N ALA A 36 0.94 2.40 -6.34
CA ALA A 36 -0.24 1.54 -6.41
C ALA A 36 -0.58 1.19 -7.87
N GLU A 37 -0.56 2.17 -8.76
CA GLU A 37 -0.78 2.00 -10.21
C GLU A 37 0.26 1.06 -10.83
N ALA A 38 1.55 1.25 -10.50
CA ALA A 38 2.63 0.38 -10.99
C ALA A 38 2.48 -1.07 -10.52
N ALA A 39 2.07 -1.29 -9.25
CA ALA A 39 1.80 -2.64 -8.75
C ALA A 39 0.55 -3.26 -9.40
N ALA A 40 -0.51 -2.47 -9.58
CA ALA A 40 -1.77 -2.92 -10.17
C ALA A 40 -1.61 -3.35 -11.63
N ARG A 41 -0.89 -2.58 -12.45
CA ARG A 41 -0.61 -2.95 -13.85
C ARG A 41 0.15 -4.26 -13.96
N ARG A 42 1.21 -4.44 -13.17
CA ARG A 42 1.96 -5.70 -13.12
C ARG A 42 1.08 -6.86 -12.68
N ALA A 43 0.19 -6.66 -11.72
CA ALA A 43 -0.75 -7.71 -11.30
C ALA A 43 -1.78 -8.04 -12.40
N GLN A 44 -2.25 -7.05 -13.17
CA GLN A 44 -3.14 -7.28 -14.31
C GLN A 44 -2.48 -8.09 -15.43
N GLU A 45 -1.18 -7.91 -15.67
CA GLU A 45 -0.40 -8.75 -16.60
C GLU A 45 -0.41 -10.23 -16.18
N HIS A 46 -0.51 -10.51 -14.88
CA HIS A 46 -0.67 -11.85 -14.31
C HIS A 46 -2.14 -12.31 -14.20
N GLY A 47 -3.10 -11.57 -14.76
CA GLY A 47 -4.51 -11.95 -14.80
C GLY A 47 -5.33 -11.58 -13.55
N VAL A 48 -4.78 -10.77 -12.64
CA VAL A 48 -5.52 -10.31 -11.45
C VAL A 48 -6.63 -9.34 -11.86
N ARG A 49 -7.86 -9.59 -11.41
CA ARG A 49 -9.06 -8.77 -11.71
C ARG A 49 -9.71 -8.19 -10.47
N LYS A 50 -9.73 -8.96 -9.37
CA LYS A 50 -10.34 -8.59 -8.10
C LYS A 50 -9.32 -8.66 -6.98
N VAL A 51 -9.36 -7.70 -6.07
CA VAL A 51 -8.45 -7.60 -4.93
C VAL A 51 -9.19 -7.24 -3.65
N ASP A 52 -8.79 -7.88 -2.55
CA ASP A 52 -9.13 -7.47 -1.19
C ASP A 52 -7.99 -6.64 -0.61
N VAL A 53 -8.32 -5.49 -0.04
CA VAL A 53 -7.35 -4.47 0.34
C VAL A 53 -7.12 -4.51 1.84
N PHE A 54 -5.91 -4.89 2.23
CA PHE A 54 -5.45 -4.87 3.61
C PHE A 54 -4.53 -3.66 3.84
N VAL A 55 -5.00 -2.71 4.63
CA VAL A 55 -4.29 -1.47 4.89
C VAL A 55 -3.54 -1.56 6.20
N LYS A 56 -2.23 -1.31 6.18
CA LYS A 56 -1.38 -1.36 7.38
C LYS A 56 -0.72 -0.02 7.64
N GLY A 57 -1.05 0.59 8.78
CA GLY A 57 -0.37 1.75 9.33
C GLY A 57 -1.03 3.09 8.98
N PRO A 58 -0.75 4.12 9.79
CA PRO A 58 -1.17 5.50 9.52
C PRO A 58 -0.22 6.15 8.50
N GLY A 59 -0.75 6.59 7.37
CA GLY A 59 0.06 7.25 6.33
C GLY A 59 -0.79 8.11 5.40
N SER A 60 -0.19 9.19 4.90
CA SER A 60 -0.82 10.15 3.98
C SER A 60 -1.28 9.53 2.65
N GLY A 61 -0.65 8.44 2.22
CA GLY A 61 -0.96 7.74 0.98
C GLY A 61 -2.03 6.66 1.08
N ARG A 62 -2.67 6.50 2.25
CA ARG A 62 -3.62 5.41 2.53
C ARG A 62 -4.79 5.36 1.55
N GLU A 63 -5.64 6.38 1.59
CA GLU A 63 -6.85 6.45 0.75
C GLU A 63 -6.51 6.59 -0.73
N THR A 64 -5.45 7.36 -1.03
CA THR A 64 -5.02 7.59 -2.41
C THR A 64 -4.58 6.31 -3.10
N ALA A 65 -3.86 5.42 -2.39
CA ALA A 65 -3.47 4.13 -2.95
C ALA A 65 -4.70 3.25 -3.28
N ILE A 66 -5.70 3.22 -2.40
CA ILE A 66 -6.94 2.45 -2.61
C ILE A 66 -7.69 2.95 -3.85
N ARG A 67 -7.88 4.27 -3.94
CA ARG A 67 -8.54 4.89 -5.11
C ARG A 67 -7.77 4.63 -6.40
N SER A 68 -6.43 4.62 -6.34
CA SER A 68 -5.59 4.32 -7.49
C SER A 68 -5.76 2.89 -8.00
N LEU A 69 -5.97 1.92 -7.10
CA LEU A 69 -6.23 0.53 -7.47
C LEU A 69 -7.52 0.41 -8.28
N GLN A 70 -8.57 1.06 -7.79
CA GLN A 70 -9.86 1.11 -8.49
C GLN A 70 -9.75 1.84 -9.84
N ALA A 71 -9.03 2.96 -9.88
CA ALA A 71 -8.81 3.72 -11.11
C ALA A 71 -7.99 2.95 -12.17
N THR A 72 -7.14 2.01 -11.74
CA THR A 72 -6.37 1.13 -12.64
C THR A 72 -7.23 0.00 -13.24
N GLY A 73 -8.47 -0.17 -12.76
CA GLY A 73 -9.41 -1.17 -13.27
C GLY A 73 -9.39 -2.49 -12.50
N LEU A 74 -8.87 -2.52 -11.27
CA LEU A 74 -9.06 -3.65 -10.35
C LEU A 74 -10.37 -3.48 -9.58
N GLU A 75 -11.14 -4.55 -9.47
CA GLU A 75 -12.34 -4.59 -8.62
C GLU A 75 -11.90 -4.70 -7.16
N VAL A 76 -12.20 -3.66 -6.36
CA VAL A 76 -11.93 -3.66 -4.92
C VAL A 76 -13.11 -4.34 -4.22
N GLY A 77 -12.87 -5.49 -3.60
CA GLY A 77 -13.88 -6.27 -2.88
C GLY A 77 -14.10 -5.73 -1.47
N SER A 78 -13.21 -6.09 -0.55
CA SER A 78 -13.23 -5.61 0.83
C SER A 78 -12.06 -4.67 1.13
N ILE A 79 -12.24 -3.80 2.12
CA ILE A 79 -11.19 -2.94 2.66
C ILE A 79 -11.12 -3.20 4.16
N GLN A 80 -9.97 -3.67 4.63
CA GLN A 80 -9.72 -3.97 6.04
C GLN A 80 -8.50 -3.20 6.55
N ASP A 81 -8.65 -2.57 7.73
CA ASP A 81 -7.52 -2.00 8.44
C ASP A 81 -6.87 -3.06 9.34
N VAL A 82 -5.62 -3.37 9.03
CA VAL A 82 -4.77 -4.32 9.78
C VAL A 82 -3.62 -3.60 10.48
N THR A 83 -3.81 -2.32 10.83
CA THR A 83 -2.86 -1.56 11.64
C THR A 83 -2.69 -2.22 13.01
N PRO A 84 -1.46 -2.60 13.40
CA PRO A 84 -1.23 -3.31 14.66
C PRO A 84 -1.51 -2.40 15.86
N VAL A 85 -2.41 -2.84 16.74
CA VAL A 85 -2.69 -2.21 18.04
C VAL A 85 -2.15 -3.12 19.15
N PRO A 86 -1.07 -2.73 19.85
CA PRO A 86 -0.47 -3.57 20.88
C PRO A 86 -1.26 -3.50 22.20
N HIS A 87 -1.59 -4.66 22.77
CA HIS A 87 -2.12 -4.78 24.13
C HIS A 87 -0.99 -4.77 25.16
N ASN A 88 -0.39 -3.59 25.41
CA ASN A 88 0.81 -3.41 26.24
C ASN A 88 2.00 -4.29 25.77
N GLY A 89 2.71 -3.81 24.73
CA GLY A 89 3.88 -4.47 24.15
C GLY A 89 5.19 -3.71 24.44
N CYS A 90 6.07 -3.64 23.43
CA CYS A 90 7.33 -2.90 23.53
C CYS A 90 7.11 -1.40 23.85
N ARG A 91 7.96 -0.84 24.71
CA ARG A 91 7.92 0.59 25.06
C ARG A 91 8.19 1.46 23.81
N PRO A 92 7.29 2.38 23.44
CA PRO A 92 7.54 3.32 22.35
C PRO A 92 8.75 4.23 22.64
N PRO A 93 9.46 4.70 21.59
CA PRO A 93 10.56 5.64 21.75
C PRO A 93 10.12 6.92 22.49
N LYS A 94 11.05 7.53 23.23
CA LYS A 94 10.82 8.81 23.91
C LYS A 94 10.39 9.86 22.89
N ARG A 95 9.40 10.69 23.25
CA ARG A 95 8.94 11.82 22.43
C ARG A 95 10.12 12.68 21.99
N ARG A 96 10.25 12.92 20.67
CA ARG A 96 11.31 13.77 20.11
C ARG A 96 11.17 15.20 20.63
N ARG A 97 12.30 15.83 20.93
CA ARG A 97 12.43 17.26 21.22
C ARG A 97 12.99 17.91 19.94
N VAL A 98 12.09 18.33 19.07
CA VAL A 98 12.39 19.08 17.85
C VAL A 98 11.63 20.39 17.94
#